data_AF-A0A7T3T226-F1
#
_entry.id   AF-A0A7T3T226-F1
#
_cell.length_a   1.000
_cell.length_b   1.000
_cell.length_c   1.000
_cell.angle_alpha   90.00
_cell.angle_beta   90.00
_cell.angle_gamma   90.00
#
_symmetry.space_group_name_H-M   'P 1'
#
loop_
_entity.id
_entity.type
_entity.pdbx_description
1 polymer ?
#
loop_
_entity_poly.entity_id
_entity_poly.type
_entity_poly.pdbx_seq_one_letter_code
_entity_poly.pdbx_strand_id
1 'polypeptide(L)'
;MKCPNCEREVRSKHQCAFCGHRFEESEAIESESVEQYIEESEVIPKTKRKNNFGRILWSIIKLVATIFIIFLLIAFGPKYATKLWDQFGFGNKQSSQVETTTAESDEETTMAEDETTQEETTTASSPVVNSSVDTSAYPLTKVELELADENTTIDRSQLELGVESNGTEKVIENYSLLQEGKKVTLTFNNPAVEVVAANEQKQTVFLRSKELGIDEKIPVTLPAVTLDKERADFFNELITNRLGSKGTVSAAIKKVGEDTPFVYSDQAAENSYLFSWFVLNRVMEAVDKGDLALDDSVKILDALKAKDETSGVATMAENETQTVEELMHAVIQQDVTAMNHLIQETGGPNAFNLWLSEHHYFSTKVTSLLNKDENGHISGAVTSTQDVLTLLNLFAENKLVSETLDAKLKEWILQTPVTTKYPEKVDGVTRRYEIASSDADGNTQSYSAIVETEEGQFIIVSSVNNVSDVEGAVSEMAAVNHHIIQYLRTGDKEVTEKEPEAESEPTPEPEVTTVATQEAPAAESNNGRYGPDNDGDGFADSIWDEAGGYYRPVRWVQREDGLYYYEFKE
;
A
#
# COMPACT_ATOMS: atom_id res chain seq x y z
N MET A 1 28.02 -14.09 8.34
CA MET A 1 28.11 -14.32 9.80
C MET A 1 26.71 -14.60 10.32
N LYS A 2 26.55 -15.37 11.40
CA LYS A 2 25.23 -15.49 12.05
C LYS A 2 25.02 -14.29 12.96
N CYS A 3 23.82 -13.72 12.95
CA CYS A 3 23.49 -12.66 13.89
C CYS A 3 23.48 -13.25 15.31
N PRO A 4 24.20 -12.68 16.28
CA PRO A 4 24.20 -13.22 17.65
C PRO A 4 22.83 -13.04 18.33
N ASN A 5 21.98 -12.13 17.83
CA ASN A 5 20.65 -11.89 18.36
C ASN A 5 19.59 -12.83 17.78
N CYS A 6 19.54 -13.02 16.45
CA CYS A 6 18.48 -13.82 15.82
C CYS A 6 18.95 -15.13 15.16
N GLU A 7 20.24 -15.47 15.29
CA GLU A 7 20.92 -16.66 14.73
C GLU A 7 20.84 -16.84 13.19
N ARG A 8 20.14 -15.95 12.49
CA ARG A 8 20.01 -15.96 11.03
C ARG A 8 21.31 -15.55 10.37
N GLU A 9 21.56 -16.11 9.18
CA GLU A 9 22.70 -15.71 8.37
C GLU A 9 22.52 -14.30 7.82
N VAL A 10 23.52 -13.47 8.10
CA VAL A 10 23.57 -12.06 7.73
C VAL A 10 24.87 -11.74 7.01
N ARG A 11 24.74 -10.97 5.93
CA ARG A 11 25.86 -10.51 5.10
C ARG A 11 26.38 -9.12 5.50
N SER A 12 25.62 -8.39 6.30
CA SER A 12 26.01 -7.07 6.82
C SER A 12 27.01 -7.20 7.95
N LYS A 13 28.05 -6.36 7.94
CA LYS A 13 29.08 -6.30 8.99
C LYS A 13 28.77 -5.27 10.09
N HIS A 14 27.70 -4.49 9.93
CA HIS A 14 27.38 -3.39 10.85
C HIS A 14 26.00 -3.52 11.50
N GLN A 15 25.03 -4.15 10.84
CA GLN A 15 23.68 -4.29 11.38
C GLN A 15 22.89 -5.45 10.76
N CYS A 16 22.16 -6.22 11.57
CA CYS A 16 21.30 -7.31 11.12
C CYS A 16 20.06 -6.78 10.41
N ALA A 17 19.84 -7.23 9.17
CA ALA A 17 18.66 -6.84 8.38
C ALA A 17 17.34 -7.47 8.89
N PHE A 18 17.41 -8.49 9.74
CA PHE A 18 16.24 -9.21 10.22
C PHE A 18 15.75 -8.73 11.59
N CYS A 19 16.65 -8.29 12.47
CA CYS A 19 16.30 -7.88 13.84
C CYS A 19 16.92 -6.54 14.27
N GLY A 20 17.61 -5.83 13.37
CA GLY A 20 18.15 -4.50 13.65
C GLY A 20 19.39 -4.46 14.55
N HIS A 21 19.86 -5.61 15.09
CA HIS A 21 21.06 -5.70 15.95
C HIS A 21 22.29 -5.09 15.28
N ARG A 22 22.95 -4.12 15.93
CA ARG A 22 24.21 -3.55 15.44
C ARG A 22 25.40 -4.37 15.93
N PHE A 23 26.23 -4.85 15.01
CA PHE A 23 27.41 -5.64 15.38
C PHE A 23 28.51 -4.72 15.91
N GLU A 24 28.99 -4.97 17.13
CA GLU A 24 30.18 -4.29 17.67
C GLU A 24 31.45 -4.87 17.02
N GLU A 25 32.52 -4.06 16.87
CA GLU A 25 33.78 -4.48 16.21
C GLU A 25 34.44 -5.72 16.84
N SER A 26 34.07 -6.08 18.08
CA SER A 26 34.53 -7.27 18.79
C SER A 26 33.70 -8.54 18.60
N GLU A 27 32.55 -8.49 17.91
CA GLU A 27 31.64 -9.65 17.72
C GLU A 27 31.89 -10.45 16.43
N ALA A 28 33.06 -10.29 15.80
CA ALA A 28 33.44 -11.10 14.64
C ALA A 28 33.88 -12.51 15.09
N ILE A 29 32.90 -13.41 15.30
CA ILE A 29 33.19 -14.84 15.47
C ILE A 29 33.63 -15.39 14.11
N GLU A 30 34.91 -15.80 14.02
CA GLU A 30 35.45 -16.60 12.93
C GLU A 30 34.63 -17.89 12.80
N SER A 31 33.90 -18.04 11.70
CA SER A 31 33.26 -19.31 11.37
C SER A 31 34.28 -20.25 10.74
N GLU A 32 34.80 -21.19 11.52
CA GLU A 32 35.42 -22.41 11.00
C GLU A 32 34.38 -23.20 10.17
N SER A 33 34.85 -23.63 9.00
CA SER A 33 34.29 -24.56 8.01
C SER A 33 33.05 -25.37 8.39
N VAL A 34 31.96 -25.18 7.64
CA VAL A 34 31.08 -26.28 7.20
C VAL A 34 30.57 -25.96 5.78
N GLU A 35 31.31 -26.44 4.79
CA GLU A 35 30.79 -26.74 3.46
C GLU A 35 29.83 -27.92 3.57
N GLN A 36 28.53 -27.70 3.33
CA GLN A 36 27.67 -28.61 2.56
C GLN A 36 26.22 -28.09 2.52
N TYR A 37 25.68 -28.02 1.30
CA TYR A 37 24.31 -27.66 0.91
C TYR A 37 23.94 -26.17 0.91
N ILE A 38 24.36 -25.46 -0.14
CA ILE A 38 23.51 -24.80 -1.15
C ILE A 38 24.42 -24.57 -2.36
N GLU A 39 24.15 -25.25 -3.48
CA GLU A 39 24.82 -25.02 -4.76
C GLU A 39 24.51 -23.60 -5.28
N GLU A 40 25.60 -22.88 -5.54
CA GLU A 40 25.82 -21.86 -6.57
C GLU A 40 24.62 -20.96 -6.96
N SER A 41 24.48 -19.82 -6.27
CA SER A 41 24.14 -18.57 -6.97
C SER A 41 25.43 -17.75 -7.12
N GLU A 42 25.85 -17.57 -8.37
CA GLU A 42 27.01 -16.80 -8.75
C GLU A 42 26.99 -15.40 -8.14
N VAL A 43 28.18 -14.96 -7.74
CA VAL A 43 28.46 -13.60 -7.27
C VAL A 43 28.19 -12.63 -8.43
N ILE A 44 27.00 -12.04 -8.47
CA ILE A 44 26.72 -10.91 -9.38
C ILE A 44 27.56 -9.72 -8.90
N PRO A 45 28.49 -9.18 -9.71
CA PRO A 45 29.39 -8.12 -9.28
C PRO A 45 28.61 -6.82 -9.05
N LYS A 46 28.91 -6.16 -7.93
CA LYS A 46 28.46 -4.78 -7.66
C LYS A 46 28.87 -3.88 -8.82
N THR A 47 27.91 -3.24 -9.49
CA THR A 47 28.19 -2.12 -10.37
C THR A 47 28.88 -1.02 -9.55
N LYS A 48 29.94 -0.44 -10.12
CA LYS A 48 30.72 0.64 -9.47
C LYS A 48 29.81 1.81 -9.17
N ARG A 49 29.51 2.06 -7.88
CA ARG A 49 29.05 3.36 -7.40
C ARG A 49 29.99 4.44 -7.95
N LYS A 50 29.47 5.33 -8.80
CA LYS A 50 30.14 6.59 -9.14
C LYS A 50 30.34 7.35 -7.83
N ASN A 51 31.61 7.62 -7.50
CA ASN A 51 31.99 8.40 -6.31
C ASN A 51 31.36 9.80 -6.35
N ASN A 52 30.32 10.02 -5.55
CA ASN A 52 29.65 11.30 -5.38
C ASN A 52 30.44 12.24 -4.43
N PHE A 53 31.66 12.63 -4.85
CA PHE A 53 32.47 13.64 -4.16
C PHE A 53 31.75 15.01 -4.08
N GLY A 54 30.77 15.25 -4.96
CA GLY A 54 29.90 16.44 -4.96
C GLY A 54 28.88 16.50 -3.81
N ARG A 55 28.37 15.36 -3.30
CA ARG A 55 27.41 15.32 -2.17
C ARG A 55 28.07 15.73 -0.84
N ILE A 56 29.33 15.37 -0.63
CA ILE A 56 30.10 15.77 0.56
C ILE A 56 30.36 17.28 0.55
N LEU A 57 30.73 17.83 -0.61
CA LEU A 57 30.95 19.28 -0.73
C LEU A 57 29.66 20.08 -0.47
N TRP A 58 28.51 19.59 -0.93
CA TRP A 58 27.23 20.27 -0.75
C TRP A 58 26.68 20.16 0.68
N SER A 59 26.91 19.04 1.37
CA SER A 59 26.62 18.88 2.80
C SER A 59 27.49 19.82 3.67
N ILE A 60 28.77 19.98 3.32
CA ILE A 60 29.67 20.94 3.98
C ILE A 60 29.22 22.39 3.74
N ILE A 61 28.78 22.74 2.52
CA ILE A 61 28.25 24.08 2.22
C ILE A 61 26.99 24.37 3.05
N LYS A 62 26.06 23.41 3.19
CA LYS A 62 24.88 23.55 4.06
C LYS A 62 25.26 23.77 5.51
N LEU A 63 26.21 22.99 6.04
CA LEU A 63 26.66 23.12 7.43
C LEU A 63 27.33 24.48 7.68
N VAL A 64 28.17 24.95 6.75
CA VAL A 64 28.80 26.29 6.83
C VAL A 64 27.74 27.40 6.74
N ALA A 65 26.74 27.26 5.87
CA ALA A 65 25.64 28.23 5.76
C ALA A 65 24.80 28.29 7.05
N THR A 66 24.48 27.15 7.66
CA THR A 66 23.73 27.10 8.92
C THR A 66 24.52 27.74 10.07
N ILE A 67 25.83 27.44 10.18
CA ILE A 67 26.71 28.08 11.16
C ILE A 67 26.79 29.59 10.92
N PHE A 68 26.87 30.02 9.66
CA PHE A 68 26.89 31.45 9.31
C PHE A 68 25.58 32.15 9.67
N ILE A 69 24.42 31.50 9.47
CA ILE A 69 23.10 32.03 9.88
C ILE A 69 23.01 32.13 11.41
N ILE A 70 23.46 31.12 12.16
CA ILE A 70 23.51 31.16 13.63
C ILE A 70 24.44 32.29 14.10
N PHE A 71 25.60 32.46 13.44
CA PHE A 71 26.52 33.54 13.74
C PHE A 71 25.91 34.92 13.46
N LEU A 72 25.17 35.08 12.36
CA LEU A 72 24.43 36.32 12.05
C LEU A 72 23.32 36.58 13.08
N LEU A 73 22.60 35.55 13.52
CA LEU A 73 21.58 35.66 14.56
C LEU A 73 22.18 36.06 15.92
N ILE A 74 23.38 35.58 16.27
CA ILE A 74 24.06 35.98 17.52
C ILE A 74 24.65 37.39 17.39
N ALA A 75 25.30 37.71 16.27
CA ALA A 75 26.00 38.98 16.06
C ALA A 75 25.04 40.17 15.84
N PHE A 76 23.88 39.93 15.21
CA PHE A 76 22.92 40.97 14.86
C PHE A 76 21.56 40.82 15.55
N GLY A 77 21.26 39.67 16.17
CA GLY A 77 20.00 39.43 16.89
C GLY A 77 19.66 40.48 17.94
N PRO A 78 20.60 40.93 18.79
CA PRO A 78 20.33 41.97 19.78
C PRO A 78 19.96 43.33 19.16
N LYS A 79 20.43 43.63 17.94
CA LYS A 79 20.13 44.89 17.22
C LYS A 79 18.77 44.87 16.50
N TYR A 80 18.26 43.69 16.16
CA TYR A 80 16.96 43.53 15.47
C TYR A 80 15.82 43.17 16.43
N ALA A 81 16.11 42.49 17.54
CA ALA A 81 15.13 42.16 18.57
C ALA A 81 14.50 43.42 19.20
N THR A 82 15.30 44.45 19.50
CA THR A 82 14.79 45.71 20.07
C THR A 82 13.92 46.51 19.10
N LYS A 83 14.12 46.36 17.78
CA LYS A 83 13.27 47.00 16.76
C LYS A 83 11.94 46.28 16.55
N LEU A 84 11.90 44.97 16.75
CA LEU A 84 10.68 44.16 16.65
C LEU A 84 9.82 44.23 17.92
N TRP A 85 10.45 44.35 19.09
CA TRP A 85 9.76 44.47 20.38
C TRP A 85 9.00 45.80 20.54
N ASP A 86 9.53 46.90 19.99
CA ASP A 86 8.83 48.20 20.00
C ASP A 86 7.69 48.29 18.96
N GLN A 87 7.68 47.40 17.95
CA GLN A 87 6.70 47.42 16.86
C GLN A 87 5.51 46.45 17.07
N PHE A 88 5.68 45.42 17.90
CA PHE A 88 4.64 44.45 18.23
C PHE A 88 4.53 44.27 19.75
N GLY A 89 3.92 45.27 20.40
CA GLY A 89 3.74 45.28 21.85
C GLY A 89 2.86 44.13 22.37
N PHE A 90 3.47 43.21 23.13
CA PHE A 90 2.76 42.29 24.01
C PHE A 90 3.23 42.53 25.44
N GLY A 91 2.42 43.28 26.20
CA GLY A 91 2.69 43.64 27.59
C GLY A 91 2.39 42.50 28.56
N ASN A 92 3.37 42.20 29.40
CA ASN A 92 3.29 41.31 30.56
C ASN A 92 2.58 42.02 31.74
N LYS A 93 1.73 41.29 32.48
CA LYS A 93 1.36 41.62 33.87
C LYS A 93 1.93 40.56 34.80
N GLN A 94 2.91 40.96 35.61
CA GLN A 94 3.37 40.33 36.86
C GLN A 94 2.54 40.98 38.00
N SER A 95 2.18 40.37 39.14
CA SER A 95 2.97 39.78 40.22
C SER A 95 2.04 39.62 41.46
N SER A 96 2.27 38.61 42.31
CA SER A 96 2.22 38.65 43.80
C SER A 96 2.55 37.23 44.30
N GLN A 97 3.79 36.90 44.64
CA GLN A 97 4.56 37.14 45.88
C GLN A 97 4.06 36.36 47.11
N VAL A 98 4.97 35.51 47.60
CA VAL A 98 4.89 34.61 48.75
C VAL A 98 5.20 35.38 50.04
N GLU A 99 4.48 35.09 51.11
CA GLU A 99 4.82 35.52 52.47
C GLU A 99 4.86 34.31 53.42
N THR A 100 5.88 34.31 54.27
CA THR A 100 6.29 33.27 55.22
C THR A 100 5.72 33.59 56.60
N THR A 101 5.18 32.60 57.32
CA THR A 101 5.13 32.65 58.81
C THR A 101 5.15 31.26 59.41
N THR A 102 6.14 31.04 60.28
CA THR A 102 6.32 29.95 61.22
C THR A 102 5.49 30.20 62.49
N ALA A 103 4.90 29.16 63.08
CA ALA A 103 4.63 29.07 64.52
C ALA A 103 4.47 27.61 64.95
N GLU A 104 5.28 27.22 65.94
CA GLU A 104 5.26 25.97 66.69
C GLU A 104 3.98 25.81 67.52
N SER A 105 3.55 24.56 67.73
CA SER A 105 3.14 24.08 69.05
C SER A 105 3.09 22.54 69.07
N ASP A 106 3.85 21.97 70.00
CA ASP A 106 3.83 20.58 70.46
C ASP A 106 2.45 20.11 70.96
N GLU A 107 2.16 18.80 70.82
CA GLU A 107 1.67 17.93 71.92
C GLU A 107 1.61 16.45 71.48
N GLU A 108 2.58 15.68 71.98
CA GLU A 108 2.54 14.36 72.64
C GLU A 108 1.40 13.32 72.43
N THR A 109 1.85 12.08 72.14
CA THR A 109 1.38 10.72 72.60
C THR A 109 -0.02 10.25 72.18
N THR A 110 -0.24 9.06 71.59
CA THR A 110 0.06 7.71 72.11
C THR A 110 0.12 6.61 71.06
N MET A 111 0.98 5.63 71.32
CA MET A 111 1.09 4.34 70.65
C MET A 111 -0.16 3.47 70.77
N ALA A 112 -0.47 2.75 69.70
CA ALA A 112 -1.06 1.41 69.77
C ALA A 112 -0.44 0.59 68.63
N GLU A 113 0.39 -0.38 69.02
CA GLU A 113 0.83 -1.49 68.19
C GLU A 113 -0.39 -2.32 67.80
N ASP A 114 -0.53 -2.64 66.51
CA ASP A 114 -1.21 -3.85 66.09
C ASP A 114 -0.36 -4.53 65.03
N GLU A 115 0.29 -5.61 65.45
CA GLU A 115 0.98 -6.56 64.58
C GLU A 115 -0.04 -7.17 63.63
N THR A 116 0.05 -6.81 62.35
CA THR A 116 -0.44 -7.67 61.28
C THR A 116 0.68 -7.90 60.29
N THR A 117 1.17 -9.14 60.33
CA THR A 117 2.11 -9.76 59.43
C THR A 117 1.81 -9.38 57.98
N GLN A 118 2.55 -8.41 57.43
CA GLN A 118 2.64 -8.22 55.99
C GLN A 118 3.49 -9.38 55.46
N GLU A 119 2.82 -10.38 54.89
CA GLU A 119 3.44 -11.18 53.85
C GLU A 119 3.93 -10.19 52.78
N GLU A 120 5.25 -10.01 52.69
CA GLU A 120 5.91 -9.46 51.52
C GLU A 120 5.55 -10.36 50.33
N THR A 121 4.42 -10.07 49.70
CA THR A 121 4.27 -10.37 48.30
C THR A 121 5.20 -9.39 47.60
N THR A 122 6.41 -9.84 47.30
CA THR A 122 7.25 -9.18 46.30
C THR A 122 6.45 -9.17 45.00
N THR A 123 5.68 -8.10 44.78
CA THR A 123 5.19 -7.76 43.46
C THR A 123 6.43 -7.61 42.62
N ALA A 124 6.67 -8.56 41.72
CA ALA A 124 7.68 -8.42 40.69
C ALA A 124 7.44 -7.04 40.06
N SER A 125 8.44 -6.16 40.14
CA SER A 125 8.39 -4.85 39.48
C SER A 125 8.03 -5.11 38.02
N SER A 126 6.93 -4.53 37.53
CA SER A 126 6.59 -4.66 36.11
C SER A 126 7.81 -4.21 35.30
N PRO A 127 8.24 -4.99 34.29
CA PRO A 127 9.31 -4.57 33.38
C PRO A 127 8.95 -3.30 32.59
N VAL A 128 7.67 -2.91 32.57
CA VAL A 128 7.14 -1.70 31.95
C VAL A 128 6.76 -0.69 33.04
N VAL A 129 7.31 0.53 32.94
CA VAL A 129 7.08 1.64 33.88
C VAL A 129 5.97 2.56 33.41
N ASN A 130 5.83 2.70 32.09
CA ASN A 130 4.82 3.56 31.48
C ASN A 130 4.38 2.97 30.14
N SER A 131 3.13 3.21 29.78
CA SER A 131 2.54 2.76 28.52
C SER A 131 1.46 3.73 28.04
N SER A 132 1.43 4.02 26.75
CA SER A 132 0.39 4.82 26.12
C SER A 132 0.05 4.32 24.72
N VAL A 133 -1.17 4.60 24.27
CA VAL A 133 -1.64 4.28 22.93
C VAL A 133 -2.09 5.55 22.23
N ASP A 134 -1.61 5.77 21.01
CA ASP A 134 -1.99 6.84 20.10
C ASP A 134 -2.77 6.26 18.91
N THR A 135 -3.99 6.77 18.72
CA THR A 135 -4.93 6.41 17.65
C THR A 135 -5.27 7.61 16.77
N SER A 136 -4.50 8.70 16.83
CA SER A 136 -4.73 9.91 16.04
C SER A 136 -4.66 9.70 14.52
N ALA A 137 -3.96 8.65 14.08
CA ALA A 137 -3.84 8.23 12.69
C ALA A 137 -4.62 6.93 12.38
N TYR A 138 -5.72 6.67 13.09
CA TYR A 138 -6.53 5.45 12.94
C TYR A 138 -6.87 5.16 11.45
N PRO A 139 -6.75 3.90 10.96
CA PRO A 139 -6.58 2.65 11.72
C PRO A 139 -5.17 2.35 12.22
N LEU A 140 -4.17 3.19 11.90
CA LEU A 140 -2.83 3.02 12.44
C LEU A 140 -2.85 3.29 13.96
N THR A 141 -2.37 2.33 14.73
CA THR A 141 -2.27 2.43 16.19
C THR A 141 -0.81 2.32 16.60
N LYS A 142 -0.37 3.28 17.42
CA LYS A 142 0.98 3.33 17.97
C LYS A 142 0.94 3.10 19.47
N VAL A 143 1.70 2.13 19.96
CA VAL A 143 1.89 1.86 21.39
C VAL A 143 3.29 2.31 21.75
N GLU A 144 3.39 3.15 22.79
CA GLU A 144 4.67 3.53 23.37
C GLU A 144 4.78 2.90 24.76
N LEU A 145 5.90 2.23 25.01
CA LEU A 145 6.25 1.63 26.29
C LEU A 145 7.57 2.22 26.79
N GLU A 146 7.70 2.36 28.10
CA GLU A 146 8.94 2.68 28.77
C GLU A 146 9.36 1.51 29.67
N LEU A 147 10.50 0.89 29.37
CA LEU A 147 11.05 -0.23 30.12
C LEU A 147 11.76 0.25 31.39
N ALA A 148 11.71 -0.55 32.45
CA ALA A 148 12.38 -0.25 33.71
C ALA A 148 13.92 -0.26 33.55
N ASP A 149 14.42 -1.26 32.82
CA ASP A 149 15.84 -1.46 32.52
C ASP A 149 16.13 -1.15 31.05
N GLU A 150 17.19 -0.38 30.81
CA GLU A 150 17.65 -0.02 29.47
C GLU A 150 18.37 -1.17 28.75
N ASN A 151 18.82 -2.17 29.50
CA ASN A 151 19.49 -3.35 28.96
C ASN A 151 18.49 -4.43 28.51
N THR A 152 17.22 -4.32 28.91
CA THR A 152 16.17 -5.21 28.41
C THR A 152 15.97 -4.97 26.93
N THR A 153 16.27 -5.96 26.10
CA THR A 153 15.99 -5.93 24.67
C THR A 153 14.74 -6.74 24.39
N ILE A 154 13.80 -6.18 23.62
CA ILE A 154 12.58 -6.89 23.21
C ILE A 154 12.72 -7.35 21.76
N ASP A 155 12.64 -8.66 21.55
CA ASP A 155 12.44 -9.23 20.22
C ASP A 155 10.94 -9.48 19.97
N ARG A 156 10.50 -9.25 18.73
CA ARG A 156 9.12 -9.49 18.29
C ARG A 156 8.66 -10.93 18.54
N SER A 157 9.55 -11.91 18.44
CA SER A 157 9.24 -13.32 18.70
C SER A 157 8.89 -13.62 20.16
N GLN A 158 9.27 -12.74 21.08
CA GLN A 158 9.01 -12.88 22.52
C GLN A 158 7.74 -12.15 22.96
N LEU A 159 7.13 -11.36 22.07
CA LEU A 159 6.05 -10.44 22.38
C LEU A 159 4.78 -10.80 21.60
N GLU A 160 3.73 -11.16 22.34
CA GLU A 160 2.38 -11.27 21.82
C GLU A 160 1.67 -9.93 21.99
N LEU A 161 1.31 -9.33 20.86
CA LEU A 161 0.54 -8.09 20.78
C LEU A 161 -0.86 -8.41 20.27
N GLY A 162 -1.89 -7.79 20.84
CA GLY A 162 -3.23 -7.92 20.32
C GLY A 162 -4.19 -6.87 20.84
N VAL A 163 -5.43 -6.94 20.36
CA VAL A 163 -6.53 -6.10 20.81
C VAL A 163 -7.67 -6.96 21.33
N GLU A 164 -8.27 -6.54 22.43
CA GLU A 164 -9.48 -7.11 22.99
C GLU A 164 -10.66 -6.17 22.73
N SER A 165 -11.70 -6.69 22.08
CA SER A 165 -12.96 -5.99 21.81
C SER A 165 -14.11 -6.96 22.09
N ASN A 166 -15.11 -6.55 22.87
CA ASN A 166 -16.24 -7.41 23.29
C ASN A 166 -15.86 -8.76 23.89
N GLY A 167 -14.77 -8.81 24.67
CA GLY A 167 -14.26 -10.07 25.23
C GLY A 167 -13.72 -11.05 24.19
N THR A 168 -13.52 -10.62 22.94
CA THR A 168 -12.81 -11.36 21.90
C THR A 168 -11.44 -10.74 21.73
N GLU A 169 -10.40 -11.57 21.90
CA GLU A 169 -9.02 -11.19 21.63
C GLU A 169 -8.67 -11.49 20.18
N LYS A 170 -8.04 -10.52 19.50
CA LYS A 170 -7.46 -10.70 18.18
C LYS A 170 -5.97 -10.37 18.26
N VAL A 171 -5.15 -11.39 18.02
CA VAL A 171 -3.69 -11.27 17.97
C VAL A 171 -3.29 -10.52 16.71
N ILE A 172 -2.32 -9.63 16.85
CA ILE A 172 -1.75 -8.85 15.74
C ILE A 172 -0.48 -9.53 15.29
N GLU A 173 -0.56 -10.17 14.14
CA GLU A 173 0.58 -10.90 13.61
C GLU A 173 1.63 -9.95 13.03
N ASN A 174 1.21 -8.87 12.34
CA ASN A 174 2.09 -7.94 11.62
C ASN A 174 2.14 -6.56 12.27
N TYR A 175 3.33 -6.16 12.75
CA TYR A 175 3.60 -4.87 13.36
C TYR A 175 5.09 -4.51 13.27
N SER A 176 5.42 -3.22 13.37
CA SER A 176 6.81 -2.78 13.60
C SER A 176 7.12 -2.69 15.09
N LEU A 177 8.34 -3.05 15.47
CA LEU A 177 8.90 -2.82 16.79
C LEU A 177 10.18 -2.00 16.63
N LEU A 178 10.22 -0.81 17.23
CA LEU A 178 11.39 0.03 17.33
C LEU A 178 11.75 0.21 18.80
N GLN A 179 12.99 -0.07 19.17
CA GLN A 179 13.49 0.16 20.52
C GLN A 179 14.67 1.15 20.50
N GLU A 180 14.56 2.21 21.29
CA GLU A 180 15.60 3.22 21.51
C GLU A 180 15.88 3.34 23.02
N GLY A 181 16.86 2.59 23.50
CA GLY A 181 17.15 2.46 24.93
C GLY A 181 15.94 1.87 25.67
N LYS A 182 15.38 2.62 26.63
CA LYS A 182 14.20 2.22 27.40
C LYS A 182 12.88 2.36 26.64
N LYS A 183 12.85 3.09 25.52
CA LYS A 183 11.61 3.36 24.81
C LYS A 183 11.35 2.29 23.75
N VAL A 184 10.20 1.67 23.81
CA VAL A 184 9.73 0.72 22.79
C VAL A 184 8.50 1.30 22.12
N THR A 185 8.53 1.38 20.80
CA THR A 185 7.40 1.80 19.96
C THR A 185 6.93 0.61 19.14
N LEU A 186 5.66 0.26 19.28
CA LEU A 186 4.97 -0.70 18.43
C LEU A 186 3.99 0.03 17.54
N THR A 187 3.95 -0.31 16.26
CA THR A 187 2.99 0.29 15.31
C THR A 187 2.33 -0.81 14.49
N PHE A 188 1.00 -0.77 14.38
CA PHE A 188 0.20 -1.76 13.66
C PHE A 188 -1.10 -1.17 13.10
N ASN A 189 -1.69 -1.86 12.13
CA ASN A 189 -3.05 -1.57 11.66
C ASN A 189 -4.07 -2.25 12.58
N ASN A 190 -4.96 -1.46 13.20
CA ASN A 190 -5.89 -1.99 14.18
C ASN A 190 -6.98 -2.84 13.52
N PRO A 191 -7.08 -4.15 13.83
CA PRO A 191 -8.02 -5.03 13.18
C PRO A 191 -9.48 -4.77 13.58
N ALA A 192 -9.72 -3.95 14.60
CA ALA A 192 -11.03 -3.46 14.96
C ALA A 192 -11.75 -2.81 13.79
N VAL A 193 -11.02 -2.21 12.84
CA VAL A 193 -11.60 -1.54 11.67
C VAL A 193 -12.55 -2.44 10.86
N GLU A 194 -12.35 -3.76 10.90
CA GLU A 194 -13.27 -4.74 10.31
C GLU A 194 -14.64 -4.78 11.01
N VAL A 195 -14.69 -4.38 12.27
CA VAL A 195 -15.84 -4.52 13.19
C VAL A 195 -16.47 -3.16 13.54
N VAL A 196 -15.82 -2.02 13.25
CA VAL A 196 -16.23 -0.69 13.73
C VAL A 196 -17.48 -0.11 13.01
N ALA A 197 -18.25 -0.95 12.33
CA ALA A 197 -19.68 -0.70 12.12
C ALA A 197 -20.50 -0.78 13.43
N ALA A 198 -19.96 -1.42 14.47
CA ALA A 198 -20.53 -1.44 15.81
C ALA A 198 -20.04 -0.22 16.61
N ASN A 199 -20.95 0.46 17.34
CA ASN A 199 -20.73 1.67 18.14
C ASN A 199 -19.77 1.48 19.35
N GLU A 200 -18.73 0.68 19.22
CA GLU A 200 -17.87 0.19 20.30
C GLU A 200 -16.48 0.78 20.17
N GLN A 201 -16.35 1.99 20.70
CA GLN A 201 -15.10 2.73 20.70
C GLN A 201 -14.11 2.24 21.77
N LYS A 202 -14.53 1.40 22.71
CA LYS A 202 -13.70 0.97 23.83
C LYS A 202 -13.02 -0.36 23.53
N GLN A 203 -11.70 -0.36 23.58
CA GLN A 203 -10.88 -1.56 23.41
C GLN A 203 -9.77 -1.60 24.45
N THR A 204 -9.14 -2.77 24.57
CA THR A 204 -7.91 -2.92 25.35
C THR A 204 -6.82 -3.45 24.44
N VAL A 205 -5.72 -2.72 24.32
CA VAL A 205 -4.50 -3.25 23.68
C VAL A 205 -3.78 -4.08 24.74
N PHE A 206 -3.44 -5.32 24.42
CA PHE A 206 -2.69 -6.18 25.35
C PHE A 206 -1.31 -6.51 24.78
N LEU A 207 -0.34 -6.60 25.67
CA LEU A 207 1.03 -7.01 25.38
C LEU A 207 1.45 -8.05 26.39
N ARG A 208 1.87 -9.23 25.92
CA ARG A 208 2.22 -10.37 26.77
C ARG A 208 3.59 -10.94 26.38
N SER A 209 4.42 -11.17 27.37
CA SER A 209 5.68 -11.92 27.23
C SER A 209 5.97 -12.65 28.52
N LYS A 210 5.91 -13.99 28.50
CA LYS A 210 6.30 -14.81 29.66
C LYS A 210 7.79 -14.72 29.96
N GLU A 211 8.60 -14.59 28.92
CA GLU A 211 10.07 -14.53 29.03
C GLU A 211 10.53 -13.21 29.66
N LEU A 212 9.86 -12.11 29.29
CA LEU A 212 10.19 -10.76 29.77
C LEU A 212 9.38 -10.36 31.01
N GLY A 213 8.38 -11.16 31.41
CA GLY A 213 7.47 -10.84 32.51
C GLY A 213 6.50 -9.69 32.21
N ILE A 214 6.17 -9.47 30.93
CA ILE A 214 5.25 -8.42 30.47
C ILE A 214 3.83 -9.00 30.42
N ASP A 215 2.86 -8.32 31.06
CA ASP A 215 1.42 -8.58 30.93
C ASP A 215 0.67 -7.25 31.06
N GLU A 216 0.82 -6.40 30.04
CA GLU A 216 0.26 -5.06 30.00
C GLU A 216 -1.12 -5.07 29.32
N LYS A 217 -2.07 -4.34 29.90
CA LYS A 217 -3.41 -4.13 29.36
C LYS A 217 -3.72 -2.64 29.37
N ILE A 218 -3.73 -2.05 28.17
CA ILE A 218 -3.83 -0.60 28.00
C ILE A 218 -5.21 -0.28 27.41
N PRO A 219 -6.12 0.31 28.19
CA PRO A 219 -7.43 0.71 27.67
C PRO A 219 -7.27 1.85 26.67
N VAL A 220 -7.93 1.73 25.52
CA VAL A 220 -7.92 2.72 24.45
C VAL A 220 -9.34 3.06 24.03
N THR A 221 -9.56 4.33 23.71
CA THR A 221 -10.79 4.79 23.06
C THR A 221 -10.46 5.10 21.60
N LEU A 222 -11.07 4.34 20.69
CA LEU A 222 -10.96 4.56 19.25
C LEU A 222 -11.67 5.88 18.88
N PRO A 223 -11.19 6.58 17.83
CA PRO A 223 -11.87 7.78 17.35
C PRO A 223 -13.29 7.46 16.90
N ALA A 224 -14.14 8.49 16.89
CA ALA A 224 -15.45 8.38 16.30
C ALA A 224 -15.31 8.07 14.81
N VAL A 225 -15.83 6.92 14.40
CA VAL A 225 -15.73 6.47 13.02
C VAL A 225 -16.84 7.11 12.19
N THR A 226 -16.45 7.66 11.04
CA THR A 226 -17.36 8.26 10.05
C THR A 226 -18.05 7.21 9.17
N LEU A 227 -17.67 5.94 9.29
CA LEU A 227 -18.25 4.85 8.54
C LEU A 227 -19.68 4.61 9.02
N ASP A 228 -20.64 4.94 8.17
CA ASP A 228 -22.04 4.66 8.41
C ASP A 228 -22.29 3.13 8.56
N LYS A 229 -23.03 2.74 9.59
CA LYS A 229 -23.30 1.32 9.88
C LYS A 229 -24.08 0.66 8.77
N GLU A 230 -25.05 1.37 8.20
CA GLU A 230 -25.90 0.84 7.13
C GLU A 230 -25.09 0.59 5.85
N ARG A 231 -24.12 1.46 5.55
CA ARG A 231 -23.11 1.25 4.50
C ARG A 231 -22.25 0.01 4.77
N ALA A 232 -21.75 -0.14 5.99
CA ALA A 232 -20.89 -1.26 6.34
C ALA A 232 -21.64 -2.60 6.30
N ASP A 233 -22.87 -2.65 6.81
CA ASP A 233 -23.74 -3.83 6.77
C ASP A 233 -24.04 -4.22 5.30
N PHE A 234 -24.33 -3.23 4.44
CA PHE A 234 -24.54 -3.46 3.00
C PHE A 234 -23.30 -4.04 2.31
N PHE A 235 -22.11 -3.45 2.52
CA PHE A 235 -20.88 -3.98 1.92
C PHE A 235 -20.53 -5.38 2.44
N ASN A 236 -20.69 -5.63 3.74
CA ASN A 236 -20.49 -6.94 4.32
C ASN A 236 -21.40 -7.99 3.68
N GLU A 237 -22.70 -7.70 3.56
CA GLU A 237 -23.67 -8.60 2.94
C GLU A 237 -23.36 -8.82 1.46
N LEU A 238 -23.12 -7.75 0.71
CA LEU A 238 -22.81 -7.79 -0.72
C LEU A 238 -21.58 -8.67 -1.01
N ILE A 239 -20.47 -8.42 -0.30
CA ILE A 239 -19.22 -9.17 -0.49
C ILE A 239 -19.38 -10.62 -0.07
N THR A 240 -20.01 -10.88 1.08
CA THR A 240 -20.20 -12.25 1.58
C THR A 240 -21.06 -13.07 0.62
N ASN A 241 -22.17 -12.51 0.14
CA ASN A 241 -23.12 -13.23 -0.70
C ASN A 241 -22.58 -13.51 -2.10
N ARG A 242 -21.85 -12.55 -2.69
CA ARG A 242 -21.35 -12.66 -4.06
C ARG A 242 -19.98 -13.34 -4.16
N LEU A 243 -19.05 -13.02 -3.27
CA LEU A 243 -17.66 -13.49 -3.36
C LEU A 243 -17.31 -14.59 -2.35
N GLY A 244 -18.05 -14.72 -1.24
CA GLY A 244 -17.69 -15.65 -0.16
C GLY A 244 -17.65 -17.13 -0.57
N SER A 245 -18.38 -17.51 -1.63
CA SER A 245 -18.34 -18.87 -2.19
C SER A 245 -17.25 -19.08 -3.25
N LYS A 246 -16.58 -18.01 -3.69
CA LYS A 246 -15.59 -18.00 -4.77
C LYS A 246 -14.16 -18.23 -4.29
N GLY A 247 -13.91 -18.04 -2.99
CA GLY A 247 -12.59 -18.23 -2.39
C GLY A 247 -12.47 -17.52 -1.05
N THR A 248 -11.23 -17.30 -0.60
CA THR A 248 -10.92 -16.48 0.58
C THR A 248 -10.90 -15.02 0.16
N VAL A 249 -11.84 -14.23 0.67
CA VAL A 249 -12.07 -12.84 0.24
C VAL A 249 -11.51 -11.86 1.26
N SER A 250 -10.79 -10.86 0.77
CA SER A 250 -10.41 -9.65 1.52
C SER A 250 -10.82 -8.42 0.72
N ALA A 251 -11.26 -7.36 1.40
CA ALA A 251 -11.53 -6.08 0.75
C ALA A 251 -11.27 -4.90 1.68
N ALA A 252 -10.89 -3.76 1.10
CA ALA A 252 -10.78 -2.49 1.79
C ALA A 252 -11.35 -1.39 0.87
N ILE A 253 -12.25 -0.57 1.40
CA ILE A 253 -12.99 0.45 0.63
C ILE A 253 -13.00 1.77 1.40
N LYS A 254 -12.74 2.88 0.73
CA LYS A 254 -12.71 4.20 1.38
C LYS A 254 -13.10 5.32 0.42
N LYS A 255 -13.89 6.28 0.89
CA LYS A 255 -14.01 7.58 0.22
C LYS A 255 -12.83 8.46 0.64
N VAL A 256 -12.13 9.04 -0.32
CA VAL A 256 -10.97 9.91 -0.05
C VAL A 256 -11.40 11.08 0.82
N GLY A 257 -10.62 11.36 1.88
CA GLY A 257 -10.93 12.38 2.89
C GLY A 257 -11.79 11.91 4.06
N GLU A 258 -12.34 10.68 4.04
CA GLU A 258 -12.85 10.06 5.27
C GLU A 258 -11.68 9.59 6.15
N ASP A 259 -11.88 9.45 7.46
CA ASP A 259 -10.81 8.96 8.34
C ASP A 259 -10.69 7.43 8.25
N THR A 260 -11.83 6.73 8.35
CA THR A 260 -11.86 5.28 8.51
C THR A 260 -12.31 4.54 7.24
N PRO A 261 -11.54 3.53 6.76
CA PRO A 261 -11.99 2.65 5.68
C PRO A 261 -13.01 1.61 6.16
N PHE A 262 -13.81 1.09 5.24
CA PHE A 262 -14.46 -0.22 5.41
C PHE A 262 -13.44 -1.32 5.12
N VAL A 263 -13.41 -2.36 5.95
CA VAL A 263 -12.50 -3.51 5.78
C VAL A 263 -13.27 -4.80 5.96
N TYR A 264 -13.09 -5.73 5.03
CA TYR A 264 -13.64 -7.08 5.06
C TYR A 264 -12.49 -8.09 5.15
N SER A 265 -12.42 -8.83 6.27
CA SER A 265 -11.53 -9.99 6.47
C SER A 265 -10.11 -9.80 5.91
N ASP A 266 -9.44 -8.70 6.27
CA ASP A 266 -8.12 -8.38 5.71
C ASP A 266 -7.07 -9.40 6.17
N GLN A 267 -6.34 -9.96 5.21
CA GLN A 267 -5.28 -10.92 5.45
C GLN A 267 -4.15 -10.69 4.45
N ALA A 268 -2.92 -10.96 4.88
CA ALA A 268 -1.78 -11.00 3.99
C ALA A 268 -1.84 -12.27 3.14
N ALA A 269 -1.82 -12.13 1.82
CA ALA A 269 -1.84 -13.23 0.88
C ALA A 269 -0.89 -12.97 -0.30
N GLU A 270 -0.52 -14.03 -1.02
CA GLU A 270 0.26 -13.89 -2.26
C GLU A 270 -0.57 -13.13 -3.30
N ASN A 271 -0.08 -11.94 -3.65
CA ASN A 271 -0.73 -11.10 -4.62
C ASN A 271 0.27 -10.10 -5.22
N SER A 272 1.04 -10.60 -6.18
CA SER A 272 2.10 -9.81 -6.81
C SER A 272 1.55 -8.74 -7.77
N TYR A 273 0.30 -8.88 -8.22
CA TYR A 273 -0.39 -7.83 -9.00
C TYR A 273 -0.62 -6.58 -8.16
N LEU A 274 -1.23 -6.72 -6.98
CA LEU A 274 -1.39 -5.61 -6.05
C LEU A 274 -0.04 -5.12 -5.51
N PHE A 275 0.95 -6.00 -5.38
CA PHE A 275 2.30 -5.63 -4.97
C PHE A 275 2.96 -4.62 -5.93
N SER A 276 2.61 -4.62 -7.22
CA SER A 276 3.17 -3.70 -8.21
C SER A 276 3.03 -2.22 -7.84
N TRP A 277 1.96 -1.83 -7.14
CA TRP A 277 1.77 -0.48 -6.61
C TRP A 277 2.95 -0.02 -5.75
N PHE A 278 3.47 -0.91 -4.91
CA PHE A 278 4.59 -0.61 -4.04
C PHE A 278 5.88 -0.47 -4.83
N VAL A 279 6.08 -1.27 -5.88
CA VAL A 279 7.24 -1.16 -6.78
C VAL A 279 7.23 0.19 -7.47
N LEU A 280 6.09 0.57 -8.06
CA LEU A 280 5.91 1.85 -8.72
C LEU A 280 6.17 3.02 -7.75
N ASN A 281 5.55 2.99 -6.57
CA ASN A 281 5.75 4.01 -5.53
C ASN A 281 7.23 4.13 -5.13
N ARG A 282 7.88 3.00 -4.81
CA ARG A 282 9.27 2.99 -4.36
C ARG A 282 10.22 3.62 -5.38
N VAL A 283 10.02 3.32 -6.66
CA VAL A 283 10.82 3.88 -7.76
C VAL A 283 10.57 5.38 -7.89
N MET A 284 9.31 5.81 -7.90
CA MET A 284 8.96 7.23 -7.99
C MET A 284 9.51 8.03 -6.82
N GLU A 285 9.51 7.47 -5.61
CA GLU A 285 10.12 8.10 -4.43
C GLU A 285 11.64 8.22 -4.55
N ALA A 286 12.32 7.19 -5.09
CA ALA A 286 13.75 7.24 -5.37
C ALA A 286 14.08 8.32 -6.42
N VAL A 287 13.20 8.50 -7.42
CA VAL A 287 13.29 9.59 -8.40
C VAL A 287 13.08 10.95 -7.76
N ASP A 288 12.04 11.10 -6.91
CA ASP A 288 11.74 12.37 -6.22
C ASP A 288 12.88 12.82 -5.29
N LYS A 289 13.54 11.85 -4.63
CA LYS A 289 14.73 12.07 -3.79
C LYS A 289 16.02 12.31 -4.58
N GLY A 290 15.99 12.11 -5.91
CA GLY A 290 17.15 12.23 -6.79
C GLY A 290 18.22 11.15 -6.54
N ASP A 291 17.80 9.99 -6.03
CA ASP A 291 18.65 8.79 -5.91
C ASP A 291 18.61 7.94 -7.19
N LEU A 292 17.60 8.13 -8.03
CA LEU A 292 17.42 7.54 -9.36
C LEU A 292 16.90 8.63 -10.33
N ALA A 293 17.14 8.48 -11.63
CA ALA A 293 16.51 9.29 -12.67
C ALA A 293 15.70 8.39 -13.63
N LEU A 294 14.64 8.94 -14.23
CA LEU A 294 13.79 8.19 -15.16
C LEU A 294 14.53 7.75 -16.44
N ASP A 295 15.52 8.52 -16.87
CA ASP A 295 16.38 8.23 -18.02
C ASP A 295 17.64 7.43 -17.68
N ASP A 296 17.79 7.01 -16.40
CA ASP A 296 18.90 6.14 -16.02
C ASP A 296 18.77 4.79 -16.73
N SER A 297 19.90 4.32 -17.29
CA SER A 297 19.97 3.06 -18.01
C SER A 297 20.21 1.88 -17.06
N VAL A 298 19.29 0.93 -17.10
CA VAL A 298 19.29 -0.32 -16.36
C VAL A 298 19.67 -1.47 -17.30
N LYS A 299 20.59 -2.31 -16.85
CA LYS A 299 20.98 -3.51 -17.61
C LYS A 299 20.06 -4.68 -17.25
N ILE A 300 19.57 -5.38 -18.26
CA ILE A 300 18.79 -6.59 -18.08
C ILE A 300 19.72 -7.74 -17.69
N LEU A 301 19.44 -8.38 -16.56
CA LEU A 301 20.22 -9.49 -16.00
C LEU A 301 19.38 -10.76 -16.04
N ASP A 302 19.96 -11.86 -16.56
CA ASP A 302 19.26 -13.14 -16.65
C ASP A 302 18.84 -13.67 -15.28
N ALA A 303 19.61 -13.40 -14.22
CA ALA A 303 19.30 -13.80 -12.85
C ALA A 303 18.05 -13.11 -12.26
N LEU A 304 17.52 -12.06 -12.91
CA LEU A 304 16.33 -11.33 -12.48
C LEU A 304 15.12 -11.59 -13.38
N LYS A 305 15.27 -12.40 -14.43
CA LYS A 305 14.17 -12.77 -15.31
C LYS A 305 13.22 -13.73 -14.61
N ALA A 306 11.93 -13.49 -14.77
CA ALA A 306 10.90 -14.42 -14.34
C ALA A 306 10.96 -15.69 -15.22
N LYS A 307 10.89 -16.86 -14.58
CA LYS A 307 11.21 -18.15 -15.20
C LYS A 307 10.37 -18.49 -16.44
N ASP A 308 9.05 -18.33 -16.36
CA ASP A 308 8.12 -18.73 -17.43
C ASP A 308 7.46 -17.51 -18.14
N GLU A 309 8.06 -16.33 -17.98
CA GLU A 309 7.64 -15.13 -18.70
C GLU A 309 8.26 -15.08 -20.11
N THR A 310 7.40 -15.11 -21.13
CA THR A 310 7.82 -15.27 -22.54
C THR A 310 7.60 -14.01 -23.40
N SER A 311 7.27 -12.89 -22.76
CA SER A 311 7.01 -11.60 -23.41
C SER A 311 7.73 -10.47 -22.69
N GLY A 312 7.77 -9.28 -23.30
CA GLY A 312 8.31 -8.08 -22.66
C GLY A 312 9.80 -8.18 -22.34
N VAL A 313 10.19 -7.65 -21.17
CA VAL A 313 11.59 -7.51 -20.74
C VAL A 313 12.27 -8.87 -20.58
N ALA A 314 11.53 -9.92 -20.24
CA ALA A 314 12.06 -11.28 -20.13
C ALA A 314 12.73 -11.80 -21.42
N THR A 315 12.28 -11.32 -22.58
CA THR A 315 12.78 -11.74 -23.90
C THR A 315 14.06 -11.04 -24.34
N MET A 316 14.44 -9.97 -23.65
CA MET A 316 15.63 -9.17 -23.98
C MET A 316 16.92 -9.95 -23.74
N ALA A 317 17.99 -9.62 -24.47
CA ALA A 317 19.28 -10.30 -24.26
C ALA A 317 19.93 -9.86 -22.94
N GLU A 318 20.76 -10.73 -22.35
CA GLU A 318 21.56 -10.36 -21.18
C GLU A 318 22.42 -9.11 -21.49
N ASN A 319 22.46 -8.15 -20.56
CA ASN A 319 23.14 -6.86 -20.68
C ASN A 319 22.56 -5.88 -21.70
N GLU A 320 21.45 -6.20 -22.37
CA GLU A 320 20.64 -5.20 -23.06
C GLU A 320 20.14 -4.16 -22.05
N THR A 321 19.82 -2.95 -22.51
CA THR A 321 19.49 -1.82 -21.63
C THR A 321 18.08 -1.32 -21.85
N GLN A 322 17.40 -1.03 -20.75
CA GLN A 322 16.15 -0.25 -20.69
C GLN A 322 16.36 0.94 -19.76
N THR A 323 15.60 2.00 -19.94
CA THR A 323 15.52 3.10 -18.98
C THR A 323 14.63 2.72 -17.80
N VAL A 324 14.78 3.43 -16.67
CA VAL A 324 13.86 3.30 -15.53
C VAL A 324 12.42 3.59 -15.95
N GLU A 325 12.21 4.60 -16.80
CA GLU A 325 10.88 4.95 -17.35
C GLU A 325 10.27 3.80 -18.17
N GLU A 326 11.04 3.18 -19.06
CA GLU A 326 10.55 2.03 -19.85
C GLU A 326 10.21 0.83 -18.96
N LEU A 327 11.03 0.55 -17.93
CA LEU A 327 10.71 -0.51 -16.96
C LEU A 327 9.46 -0.19 -16.13
N MET A 328 9.23 1.07 -15.77
CA MET A 328 8.00 1.49 -15.08
C MET A 328 6.77 1.26 -15.96
N HIS A 329 6.83 1.62 -17.24
CA HIS A 329 5.77 1.30 -18.21
C HIS A 329 5.56 -0.21 -18.35
N ALA A 330 6.64 -1.01 -18.36
CA ALA A 330 6.53 -2.46 -18.41
C ALA A 330 5.84 -3.04 -17.15
N VAL A 331 6.12 -2.53 -15.96
CA VAL A 331 5.39 -2.92 -14.73
C VAL A 331 3.90 -2.59 -14.82
N ILE A 332 3.53 -1.46 -15.40
CA ILE A 332 2.13 -1.08 -15.64
C ILE A 332 1.46 -2.05 -16.63
N GLN A 333 2.22 -2.58 -17.58
CA GLN A 333 1.81 -3.69 -18.46
C GLN A 333 1.96 -5.09 -17.82
N GLN A 334 2.15 -5.15 -16.50
CA GLN A 334 2.25 -6.38 -15.71
C GLN A 334 3.47 -7.27 -16.02
N ASP A 335 4.58 -6.67 -16.42
CA ASP A 335 5.86 -7.37 -16.65
C ASP A 335 6.58 -7.67 -15.32
N VAL A 336 6.79 -8.96 -15.03
CA VAL A 336 7.35 -9.43 -13.77
C VAL A 336 8.86 -9.25 -13.72
N THR A 337 9.53 -9.47 -14.85
CA THR A 337 10.96 -9.24 -14.99
C THR A 337 11.29 -7.76 -14.74
N ALA A 338 10.49 -6.82 -15.23
CA ALA A 338 10.65 -5.40 -14.97
C ALA A 338 10.52 -5.08 -13.47
N MET A 339 9.56 -5.68 -12.77
CA MET A 339 9.43 -5.52 -11.31
C MET A 339 10.71 -5.97 -10.59
N ASN A 340 11.26 -7.14 -10.93
CA ASN A 340 12.50 -7.65 -10.32
C ASN A 340 13.69 -6.69 -10.54
N HIS A 341 13.83 -6.12 -11.73
CA HIS A 341 14.89 -5.15 -12.03
C HIS A 341 14.72 -3.85 -11.24
N LEU A 342 13.52 -3.31 -11.16
CA LEU A 342 13.25 -2.09 -10.40
C LEU A 342 13.43 -2.28 -8.88
N ILE A 343 13.08 -3.45 -8.35
CA ILE A 343 13.40 -3.83 -6.97
C ILE A 343 14.92 -3.85 -6.78
N GLN A 344 15.69 -4.38 -7.74
CA GLN A 344 17.14 -4.40 -7.68
C GLN A 344 17.76 -3.00 -7.72
N GLU A 345 17.27 -2.12 -8.60
CA GLU A 345 17.75 -0.73 -8.73
C GLU A 345 17.45 0.12 -7.48
N THR A 346 16.38 -0.21 -6.75
CA THR A 346 16.01 0.49 -5.50
C THR A 346 16.69 -0.10 -4.24
N GLY A 347 17.69 -0.98 -4.43
CA GLY A 347 18.53 -1.53 -3.37
C GLY A 347 18.37 -3.04 -3.12
N GLY A 348 17.52 -3.71 -3.89
CA GLY A 348 17.22 -5.14 -3.78
C GLY A 348 16.16 -5.47 -2.72
N PRO A 349 15.72 -6.74 -2.65
CA PRO A 349 14.56 -7.16 -1.85
C PRO A 349 14.64 -6.79 -0.36
N ASN A 350 15.83 -6.84 0.25
CA ASN A 350 16.00 -6.49 1.66
C ASN A 350 15.79 -4.99 1.92
N ALA A 351 16.32 -4.13 1.05
CA ALA A 351 16.12 -2.68 1.16
C ALA A 351 14.66 -2.32 0.88
N PHE A 352 14.03 -3.03 -0.05
CA PHE A 352 12.61 -2.88 -0.36
C PHE A 352 11.72 -3.26 0.84
N ASN A 353 11.95 -4.41 1.47
CA ASN A 353 11.21 -4.83 2.66
C ASN A 353 11.42 -3.91 3.86
N LEU A 354 12.63 -3.36 4.03
CA LEU A 354 12.87 -2.33 5.04
C LEU A 354 12.04 -1.08 4.76
N TRP A 355 12.05 -0.60 3.52
CA TRP A 355 11.26 0.54 3.10
C TRP A 355 9.75 0.34 3.33
N LEU A 356 9.21 -0.85 3.03
CA LEU A 356 7.81 -1.20 3.29
C LEU A 356 7.47 -1.03 4.78
N SER A 357 8.34 -1.52 5.66
CA SER A 357 8.16 -1.40 7.12
C SER A 357 8.26 0.05 7.60
N GLU A 358 9.17 0.85 7.05
CA GLU A 358 9.33 2.28 7.37
C GLU A 358 8.08 3.09 6.98
N HIS A 359 7.36 2.65 5.94
CA HIS A 359 6.12 3.28 5.46
C HIS A 359 4.85 2.61 6.01
N HIS A 360 4.99 1.76 7.03
CA HIS A 360 3.88 1.12 7.74
C HIS A 360 3.06 0.11 6.93
N TYR A 361 3.63 -0.46 5.87
CA TYR A 361 3.04 -1.57 5.11
C TYR A 361 3.45 -2.91 5.72
N PHE A 362 2.91 -3.22 6.91
CA PHE A 362 3.40 -4.32 7.76
C PHE A 362 3.10 -5.72 7.22
N SER A 363 2.08 -5.85 6.39
CA SER A 363 1.62 -7.10 5.79
C SER A 363 2.22 -7.33 4.40
N THR A 364 2.79 -6.30 3.77
CA THR A 364 3.42 -6.36 2.45
C THR A 364 4.90 -6.73 2.51
N LYS A 365 5.34 -7.74 1.73
CA LYS A 365 6.73 -8.22 1.69
C LYS A 365 7.08 -8.89 0.35
N VAL A 366 8.31 -8.70 -0.12
CA VAL A 366 8.97 -9.57 -1.09
C VAL A 366 9.45 -10.83 -0.35
N THR A 367 8.97 -12.00 -0.76
CA THR A 367 9.30 -13.28 -0.11
C THR A 367 10.31 -14.09 -0.92
N SER A 368 10.35 -13.90 -2.23
CA SER A 368 11.32 -14.51 -3.14
C SER A 368 11.46 -13.68 -4.42
N LEU A 369 12.29 -14.13 -5.38
CA LEU A 369 12.30 -13.52 -6.72
C LEU A 369 10.92 -13.67 -7.34
N LEU A 370 10.34 -12.58 -7.86
CA LEU A 370 9.01 -12.66 -8.44
C LEU A 370 9.06 -13.51 -9.71
N ASN A 371 8.08 -14.39 -9.86
CA ASN A 371 7.99 -15.30 -10.99
C ASN A 371 6.55 -15.35 -11.52
N LYS A 372 6.45 -15.68 -12.81
CA LYS A 372 5.19 -15.98 -13.48
C LYS A 372 5.17 -17.47 -13.80
N ASP A 373 4.06 -18.15 -13.50
CA ASP A 373 3.88 -19.56 -13.89
C ASP A 373 3.27 -19.69 -15.30
N GLU A 374 3.14 -20.92 -15.79
CA GLU A 374 2.58 -21.24 -17.12
C GLU A 374 1.12 -20.76 -17.30
N ASN A 375 0.38 -20.59 -16.20
CA ASN A 375 -1.00 -20.11 -16.20
C ASN A 375 -1.09 -18.57 -16.04
N GLY A 376 0.06 -17.90 -15.97
CA GLY A 376 0.16 -16.46 -15.85
C GLY A 376 0.07 -15.93 -14.43
N HIS A 377 -0.04 -16.79 -13.42
CA HIS A 377 -0.07 -16.39 -12.01
C HIS A 377 1.29 -15.85 -11.57
N ILE A 378 1.29 -14.75 -10.81
CA ILE A 378 2.52 -14.08 -10.36
C ILE A 378 2.73 -14.30 -8.85
N SER A 379 3.85 -14.92 -8.50
CA SER A 379 4.24 -15.27 -7.14
C SER A 379 5.49 -14.51 -6.67
N GLY A 380 5.81 -14.62 -5.38
CA GLY A 380 7.04 -14.10 -4.79
C GLY A 380 6.91 -12.82 -3.97
N ALA A 381 5.68 -12.30 -3.84
CA ALA A 381 5.34 -11.22 -2.93
C ALA A 381 3.97 -11.45 -2.27
N VAL A 382 3.85 -11.01 -1.02
CA VAL A 382 2.59 -11.00 -0.27
C VAL A 382 2.18 -9.56 0.04
N THR A 383 0.88 -9.30 0.14
CA THR A 383 0.31 -8.01 0.56
C THR A 383 -1.07 -8.19 1.17
N SER A 384 -1.59 -7.17 1.84
CA SER A 384 -3.00 -7.11 2.26
C SER A 384 -3.75 -5.98 1.57
N THR A 385 -5.08 -6.01 1.63
CA THR A 385 -5.92 -4.98 0.99
C THR A 385 -5.83 -3.64 1.73
N GLN A 386 -5.60 -3.66 3.06
CA GLN A 386 -5.37 -2.44 3.84
C GLN A 386 -4.06 -1.73 3.49
N ASP A 387 -2.96 -2.47 3.31
CA ASP A 387 -1.67 -1.85 2.98
C ASP A 387 -1.75 -1.17 1.59
N VAL A 388 -2.41 -1.83 0.63
CA VAL A 388 -2.66 -1.27 -0.71
C VAL A 388 -3.59 -0.05 -0.62
N LEU A 389 -4.68 -0.12 0.15
CA LEU A 389 -5.58 1.02 0.33
C LEU A 389 -4.85 2.21 0.96
N THR A 390 -3.96 1.97 1.92
CA THR A 390 -3.17 3.02 2.57
C THR A 390 -2.29 3.75 1.56
N LEU A 391 -1.60 3.00 0.68
CA LEU A 391 -0.83 3.57 -0.43
C LEU A 391 -1.74 4.35 -1.40
N LEU A 392 -2.86 3.76 -1.84
CA LEU A 392 -3.77 4.41 -2.77
C LEU A 392 -4.44 5.67 -2.19
N ASN A 393 -4.62 5.74 -0.87
CA ASN A 393 -5.14 6.95 -0.21
C ASN A 393 -4.15 8.11 -0.32
N LEU A 394 -2.86 7.85 -0.09
CA LEU A 394 -1.83 8.86 -0.35
C LEU A 394 -1.78 9.26 -1.82
N PHE A 395 -1.96 8.31 -2.74
CA PHE A 395 -1.92 8.58 -4.18
C PHE A 395 -3.10 9.43 -4.64
N ALA A 396 -4.31 9.12 -4.16
CA ALA A 396 -5.50 9.91 -4.44
C ALA A 396 -5.32 11.36 -3.95
N GLU A 397 -4.72 11.55 -2.78
CA GLU A 397 -4.45 12.85 -2.17
C GLU A 397 -3.25 13.62 -2.77
N ASN A 398 -2.55 13.06 -3.76
CA ASN A 398 -1.31 13.59 -4.34
C ASN A 398 -0.18 13.76 -3.29
N LYS A 399 0.00 12.73 -2.46
CA LYS A 399 0.97 12.70 -1.35
C LYS A 399 1.91 11.51 -1.38
N LEU A 400 1.96 10.72 -2.46
CA LEU A 400 2.96 9.64 -2.55
C LEU A 400 4.36 10.24 -2.76
N VAL A 401 4.47 11.14 -3.74
CA VAL A 401 5.68 11.88 -4.07
C VAL A 401 5.34 13.34 -4.39
N SER A 402 6.26 14.11 -4.97
CA SER A 402 5.93 15.46 -5.45
C SER A 402 4.75 15.45 -6.43
N GLU A 403 3.94 16.51 -6.38
CA GLU A 403 2.72 16.66 -7.19
C GLU A 403 2.93 16.42 -8.70
N THR A 404 4.09 16.84 -9.24
CA THR A 404 4.44 16.62 -10.66
C THR A 404 4.64 15.14 -10.97
N LEU A 405 5.29 14.41 -10.06
CA LEU A 405 5.54 12.99 -10.23
C LEU A 405 4.28 12.16 -9.98
N ASP A 406 3.44 12.55 -9.03
CA ASP A 406 2.13 11.93 -8.81
C ASP A 406 1.23 12.07 -10.04
N ALA A 407 1.15 13.28 -10.62
CA ALA A 407 0.41 13.51 -11.86
C ALA A 407 0.95 12.67 -13.02
N LYS A 408 2.29 12.55 -13.14
CA LYS A 408 2.92 11.72 -14.18
C LYS A 408 2.59 10.23 -13.99
N LEU A 409 2.69 9.72 -12.77
CA LEU A 409 2.33 8.33 -12.48
C LEU A 409 0.84 8.07 -12.74
N LYS A 410 -0.06 8.99 -12.40
CA LYS A 410 -1.49 8.89 -12.70
C LYS A 410 -1.77 8.71 -14.19
N GLU A 411 -1.13 9.51 -15.04
CA GLU A 411 -1.27 9.39 -16.49
C GLU A 411 -0.72 8.06 -17.02
N TRP A 412 0.33 7.52 -16.41
CA TRP A 412 0.84 6.20 -16.79
C TRP A 412 -0.09 5.05 -16.38
N ILE A 413 -0.68 5.11 -15.19
CA ILE A 413 -1.62 4.08 -14.72
C ILE A 413 -2.86 3.98 -15.61
N LEU A 414 -3.24 5.03 -16.33
CA LEU A 414 -4.32 4.97 -17.32
C LEU A 414 -4.02 4.02 -18.49
N GLN A 415 -2.78 3.56 -18.63
CA GLN A 415 -2.35 2.59 -19.64
C GLN A 415 -2.43 1.14 -19.14
N THR A 416 -2.77 0.89 -17.87
CA THR A 416 -2.91 -0.48 -17.36
C THR A 416 -3.93 -1.26 -18.19
N PRO A 417 -3.70 -2.56 -18.47
CA PRO A 417 -4.65 -3.38 -19.21
C PRO A 417 -6.07 -3.45 -18.60
N VAL A 418 -7.04 -3.22 -19.47
CA VAL A 418 -8.46 -3.60 -19.41
C VAL A 418 -8.78 -4.95 -18.75
N THR A 419 -9.41 -5.06 -17.58
CA THR A 419 -9.96 -6.35 -17.09
C THR A 419 -11.48 -6.32 -16.97
N THR A 420 -12.11 -7.49 -17.06
CA THR A 420 -13.57 -7.61 -16.94
C THR A 420 -14.07 -7.52 -15.48
N LYS A 421 -13.15 -7.43 -14.50
CA LYS A 421 -13.44 -7.16 -13.09
C LYS A 421 -14.02 -5.76 -12.84
N TYR A 422 -13.96 -4.88 -13.84
CA TYR A 422 -14.69 -3.62 -13.84
C TYR A 422 -15.77 -3.65 -14.93
N PRO A 423 -17.03 -3.31 -14.63
CA PRO A 423 -18.10 -3.29 -15.62
C PRO A 423 -17.86 -2.22 -16.70
N GLU A 424 -18.15 -2.51 -17.96
CA GLU A 424 -17.83 -1.62 -19.10
C GLU A 424 -18.31 -0.17 -18.92
N LYS A 425 -19.47 0.03 -18.27
CA LYS A 425 -20.00 1.35 -17.94
C LYS A 425 -20.57 1.40 -16.54
N VAL A 426 -20.18 2.42 -15.79
CA VAL A 426 -20.82 2.83 -14.55
C VAL A 426 -21.10 4.31 -14.69
N ASP A 427 -22.39 4.68 -14.60
CA ASP A 427 -22.79 6.07 -14.71
C ASP A 427 -22.04 6.93 -13.68
N GLY A 428 -21.69 8.16 -14.07
CA GLY A 428 -21.01 9.15 -13.22
C GLY A 428 -19.55 8.83 -12.85
N VAL A 429 -18.97 7.72 -13.33
CA VAL A 429 -17.54 7.49 -13.24
C VAL A 429 -16.85 8.16 -14.42
N THR A 430 -15.91 9.07 -14.13
CA THR A 430 -15.20 9.87 -15.14
C THR A 430 -13.83 9.30 -15.47
N ARG A 431 -13.16 8.71 -14.48
CA ARG A 431 -11.81 8.16 -14.62
C ARG A 431 -11.57 7.05 -13.58
N ARG A 432 -10.71 6.10 -13.92
CA ARG A 432 -10.22 5.07 -13.01
C ARG A 432 -8.70 4.96 -13.12
N TYR A 433 -8.01 4.89 -12.00
CA TYR A 433 -6.60 4.51 -11.94
C TYR A 433 -6.55 3.12 -11.35
N GLU A 434 -6.34 2.09 -12.18
CA GLU A 434 -6.52 0.71 -11.76
C GLU A 434 -5.29 -0.17 -12.02
N ILE A 435 -5.11 -1.15 -11.12
CA ILE A 435 -4.31 -2.35 -11.35
C ILE A 435 -5.12 -3.55 -10.85
N ALA A 436 -5.24 -4.56 -11.69
CA ALA A 436 -6.00 -5.77 -11.41
C ALA A 436 -5.20 -7.01 -11.85
N SER A 437 -5.51 -8.18 -11.30
CA SER A 437 -4.92 -9.43 -11.80
C SER A 437 -5.49 -9.79 -13.17
N SER A 438 -4.82 -10.70 -13.88
CA SER A 438 -5.38 -11.26 -15.12
C SER A 438 -6.71 -11.98 -14.85
N ASP A 439 -7.66 -11.86 -15.78
CA ASP A 439 -8.91 -12.63 -15.74
C ASP A 439 -8.69 -14.14 -15.88
N ALA A 440 -7.50 -14.56 -16.34
CA ALA A 440 -7.14 -15.96 -16.47
C ALA A 440 -6.45 -16.57 -15.23
N ASP A 441 -6.10 -15.76 -14.20
CA ASP A 441 -5.37 -16.27 -13.03
C ASP A 441 -6.24 -17.23 -12.19
N GLY A 442 -5.87 -18.50 -12.16
CA GLY A 442 -6.61 -19.54 -11.43
C GLY A 442 -6.44 -19.52 -9.90
N ASN A 443 -5.47 -18.77 -9.37
CA ASN A 443 -5.10 -18.79 -7.96
C ASN A 443 -5.62 -17.56 -7.22
N THR A 444 -5.49 -16.38 -7.85
CA THR A 444 -5.80 -15.09 -7.25
C THR A 444 -6.53 -14.17 -8.23
N GLN A 445 -7.70 -13.69 -7.83
CA GLN A 445 -8.44 -12.64 -8.53
C GLN A 445 -8.43 -11.37 -7.69
N SER A 446 -7.82 -10.29 -8.17
CA SER A 446 -7.73 -9.04 -7.43
C SER A 446 -7.97 -7.81 -8.26
N TYR A 447 -8.48 -6.78 -7.60
CA TYR A 447 -8.81 -5.49 -8.19
C TYR A 447 -8.42 -4.39 -7.21
N SER A 448 -7.82 -3.33 -7.74
CA SER A 448 -7.52 -2.13 -6.98
C SER A 448 -7.65 -0.90 -7.85
N ALA A 449 -8.39 0.09 -7.38
CA ALA A 449 -8.54 1.32 -8.13
C ALA A 449 -8.84 2.55 -7.26
N ILE A 450 -8.44 3.71 -7.79
CA ILE A 450 -9.01 5.01 -7.45
C ILE A 450 -10.04 5.34 -8.53
N VAL A 451 -11.30 5.48 -8.14
CA VAL A 451 -12.44 5.77 -9.02
C VAL A 451 -12.86 7.22 -8.81
N GLU A 452 -12.84 8.02 -9.88
CA GLU A 452 -13.19 9.44 -9.85
C GLU A 452 -14.64 9.66 -10.32
N THR A 453 -15.43 10.32 -9.49
CA THR A 453 -16.83 10.68 -9.77
C THR A 453 -17.11 12.14 -9.42
N GLU A 454 -18.30 12.64 -9.76
CA GLU A 454 -18.72 14.00 -9.36
C GLU A 454 -18.84 14.16 -7.84
N GLU A 455 -19.11 13.07 -7.13
CA GLU A 455 -19.30 13.02 -5.67
C GLU A 455 -17.98 12.87 -4.88
N GLY A 456 -16.87 12.64 -5.58
CA GLY A 456 -15.52 12.53 -5.03
C GLY A 456 -14.73 11.34 -5.59
N GLN A 457 -13.62 11.03 -4.93
CA GLN A 457 -12.79 9.87 -5.25
C GLN A 457 -13.06 8.73 -4.27
N PHE A 458 -13.17 7.51 -4.80
CA PHE A 458 -13.35 6.29 -4.03
C PHE A 458 -12.20 5.33 -4.30
N ILE A 459 -11.70 4.70 -3.24
CA ILE A 459 -10.67 3.67 -3.32
C ILE A 459 -11.34 2.35 -3.04
N ILE A 460 -11.14 1.39 -3.95
CA ILE A 460 -11.67 0.03 -3.84
C ILE A 460 -10.49 -0.91 -4.02
N VAL A 461 -10.26 -1.77 -3.05
CA VAL A 461 -9.28 -2.86 -3.12
C VAL A 461 -9.97 -4.14 -2.72
N SER A 462 -9.88 -5.18 -3.54
CA SER A 462 -10.44 -6.50 -3.25
C SER A 462 -9.55 -7.61 -3.80
N SER A 463 -9.55 -8.74 -3.11
CA SER A 463 -8.82 -9.95 -3.50
C SER A 463 -9.64 -11.18 -3.14
N VAL A 464 -9.71 -12.13 -4.06
CA VAL A 464 -10.22 -13.49 -3.86
C VAL A 464 -9.05 -14.42 -4.10
N ASN A 465 -8.61 -15.10 -3.05
CA ASN A 465 -7.52 -16.08 -3.09
C ASN A 465 -8.10 -17.50 -3.02
N ASN A 466 -7.33 -18.51 -3.46
CA ASN A 466 -7.80 -19.90 -3.52
C ASN A 466 -9.08 -20.02 -4.35
N VAL A 467 -9.05 -19.43 -5.56
CA VAL A 467 -10.22 -19.25 -6.41
C VAL A 467 -10.77 -20.62 -6.85
N SER A 468 -12.05 -20.85 -6.59
CA SER A 468 -12.73 -22.11 -6.92
C SER A 468 -13.38 -22.10 -8.31
N ASP A 469 -13.74 -20.91 -8.79
CA ASP A 469 -14.46 -20.64 -10.04
C ASP A 469 -13.99 -19.28 -10.57
N VAL A 470 -13.08 -19.30 -11.54
CA VAL A 470 -12.39 -18.09 -12.05
C VAL A 470 -13.37 -17.15 -12.74
N GLU A 471 -14.14 -17.66 -13.71
CA GLU A 471 -15.09 -16.86 -14.47
C GLU A 471 -16.18 -16.27 -13.56
N GLY A 472 -16.72 -17.08 -12.64
CA GLY A 472 -17.67 -16.59 -11.67
C GLY A 472 -17.07 -15.61 -10.67
N ALA A 473 -15.81 -15.77 -10.24
CA ALA A 473 -15.15 -14.79 -9.37
C ALA A 473 -14.98 -13.44 -10.08
N VAL A 474 -14.52 -13.44 -11.33
CA VAL A 474 -14.35 -12.22 -12.14
C VAL A 474 -15.68 -11.49 -12.34
N SER A 475 -16.73 -12.22 -12.73
CA SER A 475 -18.07 -11.67 -12.93
C SER A 475 -18.66 -11.08 -11.64
N GLU A 476 -18.57 -11.81 -10.52
CA GLU A 476 -19.06 -11.33 -9.23
C GLU A 476 -18.23 -10.15 -8.70
N MET A 477 -16.92 -10.08 -8.97
CA MET A 477 -16.11 -8.90 -8.63
C MET A 477 -16.58 -7.67 -9.40
N ALA A 478 -16.92 -7.80 -10.68
CA ALA A 478 -17.48 -6.72 -11.48
C ALA A 478 -18.83 -6.22 -10.91
N ALA A 479 -19.72 -7.15 -10.54
CA ALA A 479 -21.00 -6.82 -9.92
C ALA A 479 -20.81 -6.12 -8.55
N VAL A 480 -19.91 -6.65 -7.70
CA VAL A 480 -19.59 -6.04 -6.40
C VAL A 480 -19.03 -4.63 -6.58
N ASN A 481 -18.08 -4.43 -7.50
CA ASN A 481 -17.52 -3.12 -7.81
C ASN A 481 -18.60 -2.14 -8.30
N HIS A 482 -19.50 -2.58 -9.17
CA HIS A 482 -20.63 -1.78 -9.64
C HIS A 482 -21.50 -1.28 -8.48
N HIS A 483 -21.95 -2.20 -7.62
CA HIS A 483 -22.87 -1.87 -6.53
C HIS A 483 -22.21 -1.05 -5.42
N ILE A 484 -20.92 -1.27 -5.13
CA ILE A 484 -20.16 -0.41 -4.21
C ILE A 484 -20.13 1.02 -4.75
N ILE A 485 -19.80 1.21 -6.03
CA ILE A 485 -19.72 2.55 -6.62
C ILE A 485 -21.09 3.21 -6.64
N GLN A 486 -22.14 2.48 -7.06
CA GLN A 486 -23.51 2.98 -7.07
C GLN A 486 -23.92 3.45 -5.67
N TYR A 487 -23.74 2.62 -4.65
CA TYR A 487 -24.07 2.96 -3.27
C TYR A 487 -23.28 4.18 -2.78
N LEU A 488 -21.97 4.25 -3.05
CA LEU A 488 -21.13 5.38 -2.64
C LEU A 488 -21.53 6.70 -3.31
N ARG A 489 -22.10 6.65 -4.51
CA ARG A 489 -22.57 7.83 -5.26
C ARG A 489 -23.98 8.25 -4.88
N THR A 490 -24.93 7.32 -4.83
CA THR A 490 -26.37 7.65 -4.71
C THR A 490 -26.96 7.31 -3.35
N GLY A 491 -26.30 6.45 -2.57
CA GLY A 491 -26.85 5.84 -1.36
C GLY A 491 -27.85 4.71 -1.65
N ASP A 492 -28.07 4.37 -2.93
CA ASP A 492 -29.02 3.32 -3.31
C ASP A 492 -28.43 1.94 -3.05
N LYS A 493 -29.23 1.11 -2.39
CA LYS A 493 -28.92 -0.30 -2.10
C LYS A 493 -29.49 -1.26 -3.13
N GLU A 494 -30.19 -0.75 -4.14
CA GLU A 494 -30.79 -1.61 -5.14
C GLU A 494 -29.68 -2.33 -5.90
N VAL A 495 -29.53 -3.61 -5.57
CA VAL A 495 -28.80 -4.58 -6.37
C VAL A 495 -29.70 -4.89 -7.56
N THR A 496 -29.87 -3.93 -8.47
CA THR A 496 -30.63 -4.18 -9.69
C THR A 496 -29.75 -5.04 -10.58
N GLU A 497 -29.93 -6.35 -10.49
CA GLU A 497 -29.57 -7.24 -11.59
C GLU A 497 -30.46 -6.83 -12.75
N LYS A 498 -29.97 -5.94 -13.61
CA LYS A 498 -30.46 -5.97 -14.97
C LYS A 498 -29.97 -7.30 -15.52
N GLU A 499 -30.83 -8.33 -15.41
CA GLU A 499 -30.90 -9.33 -16.47
C GLU A 499 -30.80 -8.54 -17.78
N PRO A 500 -29.94 -8.93 -18.73
CA PRO A 500 -30.03 -8.35 -20.06
C PRO A 500 -31.50 -8.53 -20.44
N GLU A 501 -32.23 -7.42 -20.61
CA GLU A 501 -33.62 -7.45 -21.02
C GLU A 501 -33.63 -8.32 -22.27
N ALA A 502 -34.15 -9.54 -22.14
CA ALA A 502 -34.49 -10.34 -23.28
C ALA A 502 -35.41 -9.43 -24.09
N GLU A 503 -34.93 -8.98 -25.25
CA GLU A 503 -35.70 -8.16 -26.17
C GLU A 503 -37.09 -8.78 -26.27
N SER A 504 -38.06 -8.13 -25.63
CA SER A 504 -39.42 -8.62 -25.57
C SER A 504 -39.92 -8.63 -27.01
N GLU A 505 -40.14 -9.82 -27.56
CA GLU A 505 -40.75 -10.01 -28.87
C GLU A 505 -42.02 -9.15 -28.97
N PRO A 506 -42.14 -8.23 -29.94
CA PRO A 506 -43.36 -7.46 -30.08
C PRO A 506 -44.49 -8.38 -30.56
N THR A 507 -45.57 -8.39 -29.79
CA THR A 507 -46.85 -9.02 -30.11
C THR A 507 -47.42 -8.41 -31.41
N PRO A 508 -47.98 -9.21 -32.34
CA PRO A 508 -48.34 -8.73 -33.67
C PRO A 508 -49.68 -7.99 -33.67
N GLU A 509 -49.72 -6.78 -34.24
CA GLU A 509 -50.94 -6.11 -34.70
C GLU A 509 -50.93 -5.97 -36.24
N PRO A 510 -52.11 -5.89 -36.88
CA PRO A 510 -52.34 -6.56 -38.15
C PRO A 510 -51.92 -5.76 -39.39
N GLU A 511 -51.63 -6.55 -40.42
CA GLU A 511 -51.17 -6.24 -41.76
C GLU A 511 -51.72 -4.96 -42.39
N VAL A 512 -50.80 -4.07 -42.79
CA VAL A 512 -50.97 -3.22 -43.98
C VAL A 512 -49.80 -3.50 -44.92
N THR A 513 -50.15 -4.01 -46.09
CA THR A 513 -49.24 -4.50 -47.13
C THR A 513 -48.54 -3.35 -47.86
N THR A 514 -47.20 -3.29 -47.84
CA THR A 514 -46.36 -2.83 -48.98
C THR A 514 -44.88 -3.24 -48.84
N VAL A 515 -44.55 -4.34 -49.53
CA VAL A 515 -43.34 -4.68 -50.32
C VAL A 515 -41.93 -4.32 -49.76
N ALA A 516 -41.32 -5.36 -49.17
CA ALA A 516 -39.91 -5.79 -49.19
C ALA A 516 -38.80 -4.75 -49.45
N THR A 517 -38.11 -4.37 -48.38
CA THR A 517 -36.68 -4.02 -48.41
C THR A 517 -35.95 -4.96 -47.45
N GLN A 518 -34.87 -5.54 -47.95
CA GLN A 518 -34.10 -6.64 -47.38
C GLN A 518 -33.23 -6.10 -46.24
N GLU A 519 -33.40 -6.64 -45.04
CA GLU A 519 -32.59 -6.33 -43.85
C GLU A 519 -31.13 -6.76 -44.05
N ALA A 520 -30.22 -5.87 -43.69
CA ALA A 520 -28.81 -6.17 -43.52
C ALA A 520 -28.53 -6.45 -42.02
N PRO A 521 -27.54 -7.30 -41.69
CA PRO A 521 -27.34 -7.80 -40.33
C PRO A 521 -26.82 -6.73 -39.38
N ALA A 522 -27.24 -6.83 -38.11
CA ALA A 522 -26.63 -6.13 -36.98
C ALA A 522 -25.14 -6.49 -36.86
N ALA A 523 -24.29 -5.46 -36.76
CA ALA A 523 -22.85 -5.64 -36.59
C ALA A 523 -22.53 -5.91 -35.11
N GLU A 524 -22.05 -7.12 -34.84
CA GLU A 524 -21.28 -7.48 -33.66
C GLU A 524 -20.05 -6.55 -33.54
N SER A 525 -19.81 -5.98 -32.37
CA SER A 525 -18.58 -5.22 -32.08
C SER A 525 -17.40 -6.17 -31.93
N ASN A 526 -16.84 -6.56 -33.07
CA ASN A 526 -15.65 -7.40 -33.15
C ASN A 526 -14.41 -6.49 -33.23
N ASN A 527 -13.79 -6.19 -32.08
CA ASN A 527 -12.63 -5.29 -31.94
C ASN A 527 -11.32 -5.80 -32.60
N GLY A 528 -11.38 -6.81 -33.47
CA GLY A 528 -10.23 -7.28 -34.28
C GLY A 528 -10.13 -6.67 -35.68
N ARG A 529 -11.14 -5.93 -36.14
CA ARG A 529 -11.26 -5.54 -37.56
C ARG A 529 -10.53 -4.25 -37.95
N TYR A 530 -10.27 -3.35 -37.01
CA TYR A 530 -9.71 -2.02 -37.30
C TYR A 530 -8.26 -1.93 -36.80
N GLY A 531 -7.37 -1.40 -37.64
CA GLY A 531 -5.97 -1.14 -37.29
C GLY A 531 -5.79 0.22 -36.60
N PRO A 532 -4.54 0.60 -36.26
CA PRO A 532 -4.26 1.85 -35.55
C PRO A 532 -4.63 3.08 -36.40
N ASP A 533 -5.06 4.15 -35.72
CA ASP A 533 -5.18 5.51 -36.24
C ASP A 533 -3.83 6.22 -35.99
N ASN A 534 -3.02 6.38 -37.04
CA ASN A 534 -1.67 6.95 -36.93
C ASN A 534 -1.65 8.45 -37.19
N ASP A 535 -2.70 9.03 -37.76
CA ASP A 535 -2.78 10.46 -38.07
C ASP A 535 -3.68 11.26 -37.10
N GLY A 536 -4.39 10.56 -36.22
CA GLY A 536 -5.17 11.13 -35.12
C GLY A 536 -6.47 11.78 -35.59
N ASP A 537 -6.99 11.38 -36.75
CA ASP A 537 -8.24 11.90 -37.30
C ASP A 537 -9.50 11.27 -36.66
N GLY A 538 -9.30 10.30 -35.76
CA GLY A 538 -10.36 9.57 -35.06
C GLY A 538 -10.86 8.35 -35.84
N PHE A 539 -10.23 7.98 -36.96
CA PHE A 539 -10.57 6.83 -37.77
C PHE A 539 -9.37 5.91 -38.02
N ALA A 540 -9.62 4.60 -38.10
CA ALA A 540 -8.56 3.63 -38.34
C ALA A 540 -7.96 3.76 -39.75
N ASP A 541 -6.63 3.77 -39.88
CA ASP A 541 -5.93 3.86 -41.17
C ASP A 541 -5.97 2.57 -41.99
N SER A 542 -6.33 1.46 -41.35
CA SER A 542 -6.34 0.15 -41.97
C SER A 542 -7.42 -0.76 -41.40
N ILE A 543 -7.86 -1.73 -42.19
CA ILE A 543 -8.90 -2.69 -41.83
C ILE A 543 -8.41 -4.11 -42.14
N TRP A 544 -8.64 -5.04 -41.21
CA TRP A 544 -8.31 -6.46 -41.38
C TRP A 544 -9.13 -7.06 -42.53
N ASP A 545 -8.43 -7.52 -43.58
CA ASP A 545 -9.04 -8.26 -44.69
C ASP A 545 -9.00 -9.75 -44.39
N GLU A 546 -10.14 -10.33 -44.01
CA GLU A 546 -10.26 -11.76 -43.70
C GLU A 546 -9.90 -12.66 -44.87
N ALA A 547 -10.09 -12.21 -46.12
CA ALA A 547 -9.70 -12.98 -47.31
C ALA A 547 -8.19 -12.95 -47.55
N GLY A 548 -7.51 -11.91 -47.07
CA GLY A 548 -6.06 -11.72 -47.23
C GLY A 548 -5.23 -12.15 -46.02
N GLY A 549 -5.78 -12.10 -44.81
CA GLY A 549 -5.06 -12.33 -43.55
C GLY A 549 -4.08 -11.21 -43.19
N TYR A 550 -4.34 -9.97 -43.62
CA TYR A 550 -3.53 -8.79 -43.30
C TYR A 550 -4.37 -7.51 -43.26
N TYR A 551 -3.85 -6.46 -42.61
CA TYR A 551 -4.47 -5.13 -42.58
C TYR A 551 -4.26 -4.40 -43.91
N ARG A 552 -5.35 -3.94 -44.53
CA ARG A 552 -5.33 -3.17 -45.78
C ARG A 552 -5.54 -1.69 -45.49
N PRO A 553 -4.74 -0.78 -46.10
CA PRO A 553 -4.94 0.65 -45.93
C PRO A 553 -6.29 1.10 -46.47
N VAL A 554 -6.96 1.98 -45.72
CA VAL A 554 -8.25 2.57 -46.10
C VAL A 554 -8.17 4.09 -46.10
N ARG A 555 -9.19 4.71 -46.71
CA ARG A 555 -9.52 6.13 -46.52
C ARG A 555 -10.99 6.24 -46.11
N TRP A 556 -11.30 7.19 -45.25
CA TRP A 556 -12.67 7.48 -44.85
C TRP A 556 -13.26 8.60 -45.69
N VAL A 557 -14.48 8.39 -46.18
CA VAL A 557 -15.20 9.33 -47.04
C VAL A 557 -16.59 9.53 -46.46
N GLN A 558 -16.93 10.79 -46.15
CA GLN A 558 -18.28 11.17 -45.76
C GLN A 558 -19.16 11.28 -47.00
N ARG A 559 -20.30 10.57 -47.02
CA ARG A 559 -21.27 10.62 -48.13
C ARG A 559 -22.41 11.63 -47.85
N GLU A 560 -23.30 11.82 -48.83
CA GLU A 560 -24.41 12.79 -48.78
C GLU A 560 -25.42 12.54 -47.65
N ASP A 561 -25.42 11.33 -47.07
CA ASP A 561 -26.21 10.94 -45.89
C ASP A 561 -25.56 11.40 -44.55
N GLY A 562 -24.37 12.00 -44.60
CA GLY A 562 -23.61 12.45 -43.43
C GLY A 562 -22.83 11.34 -42.73
N LEU A 563 -22.89 10.09 -43.21
CA LEU A 563 -22.19 8.94 -42.65
C LEU A 563 -20.81 8.75 -43.30
N TYR A 564 -19.87 8.21 -42.53
CA TYR A 564 -18.51 7.91 -42.98
C TYR A 564 -18.41 6.46 -43.45
N TYR A 565 -17.84 6.26 -44.63
CA TYR A 565 -17.58 4.95 -45.22
C TYR A 565 -16.09 4.82 -45.54
N TYR A 566 -15.53 3.63 -45.35
CA TYR A 566 -14.16 3.36 -45.76
C TYR A 566 -14.09 2.84 -47.20
N GLU A 567 -13.05 3.23 -47.91
CA GLU A 567 -12.68 2.69 -49.22
C GLU A 567 -11.23 2.19 -49.14
N PHE A 568 -10.97 1.00 -49.68
CA PHE A 568 -9.59 0.50 -49.77
C PHE A 568 -8.79 1.38 -50.73
N LYS A 569 -7.59 1.76 -50.30
CA LYS A 569 -6.61 2.38 -51.21
C LYS A 569 -6.10 1.27 -52.14
N GLU A 570 -6.21 1.47 -53.46
CA GLU A 570 -5.62 0.58 -54.46
C GLU A 570 -4.09 0.58 -54.41
#